data_AF-A0A7Y0B6U6-F1
#
_entry.id   AF-A0A7Y0B6U6-F1
#
_cell.length_a   1.000
_cell.length_b   1.000
_cell.length_c   1.000
_cell.angle_alpha   90.00
_cell.angle_beta   90.00
_cell.angle_gamma   90.00
#
_symmetry.space_group_name_H-M   'P 1'
#
loop_
_entity.id
_entity.type
_entity.pdbx_description
1 polymer ?
#
loop_
_entity_poly.entity_id
_entity_poly.type
_entity_poly.pdbx_seq_one_letter_code
_entity_poly.pdbx_strand_id
1 'polypeptide(L)'
;MDATPDTADYEQIRAGLPVASPDAHDLDSPELEVAFAQLAIDHPEAVTPGLDTDAPAEPGLKTPARARRRIATLLDRLVDQTIAEVRITPARVGTRTLMCVMLLSPARTEIPVPHGGSAKISKALRTALPKADWTVAQNYNPATGELTRHLFAIPACLQGGAR
;
A
#
# COMPACT_ATOMS: atom_id res chain seq x y z
N MET A 1 -4.81 33.88 -23.11
CA MET A 1 -3.75 34.39 -22.20
C MET A 1 -4.14 33.89 -20.83
N ASP A 2 -3.66 32.70 -20.48
CA ASP A 2 -3.93 32.04 -19.21
C ASP A 2 -3.13 32.71 -18.10
N ALA A 3 -3.83 33.22 -17.09
CA ALA A 3 -3.24 33.72 -15.87
C ALA A 3 -2.86 32.52 -15.00
N THR A 4 -1.55 32.27 -14.87
CA THR A 4 -1.05 31.46 -13.75
C THR A 4 -1.41 32.16 -12.46
N PRO A 5 -2.09 31.51 -11.49
CA PRO A 5 -2.37 32.12 -10.20
C PRO A 5 -1.06 32.50 -9.53
N ASP A 6 -0.98 33.74 -9.07
CA ASP A 6 0.18 34.33 -8.44
C ASP A 6 0.52 33.55 -7.17
N THR A 7 1.80 33.26 -6.94
CA THR A 7 2.26 32.40 -5.84
C THR A 7 1.85 32.97 -4.48
N ALA A 8 1.65 34.29 -4.42
CA ALA A 8 1.14 35.02 -3.26
C ALA A 8 -0.30 34.64 -2.87
N ASP A 9 -1.19 34.39 -3.84
CA ASP A 9 -2.57 33.98 -3.55
C ASP A 9 -2.60 32.57 -2.92
N TYR A 10 -1.70 31.69 -3.35
CA TYR A 10 -1.58 30.34 -2.81
C TYR A 10 -1.11 30.33 -1.35
N GLU A 11 -0.16 31.19 -0.99
CA GLU A 11 0.31 31.30 0.40
C GLU A 11 -0.72 31.94 1.32
N GLN A 12 -1.50 32.92 0.82
CA GLN A 12 -2.56 33.55 1.60
C GLN A 12 -3.71 32.59 1.88
N ILE A 13 -4.08 31.74 0.92
CA ILE A 13 -5.07 30.67 1.12
C ILE A 13 -4.54 29.61 2.10
N ARG A 14 -3.27 29.22 1.97
CA ARG A 14 -2.63 28.25 2.88
C ARG A 14 -2.56 28.74 4.31
N ALA A 15 -2.29 30.03 4.54
CA ALA A 15 -2.20 30.62 5.87
C ALA A 15 -3.57 30.83 6.54
N GLY A 16 -4.65 30.96 5.75
CA GLY A 16 -6.01 31.17 6.25
C GLY A 16 -6.77 29.90 6.64
N LEU A 17 -6.27 28.72 6.26
CA LEU A 17 -6.92 27.45 6.59
C LEU A 17 -6.47 26.97 7.97
N PRO A 18 -7.38 26.82 8.95
CA PRO A 18 -7.04 26.22 10.24
C PRO A 18 -6.75 24.74 10.05
N VAL A 19 -5.48 24.40 9.82
CA VAL A 19 -5.00 23.01 9.77
C VAL A 19 -4.87 22.52 11.22
N ALA A 20 -6.00 22.16 11.82
CA ALA A 20 -6.05 21.73 13.22
C ALA A 20 -5.35 20.38 13.46
N SER A 21 -5.05 19.60 12.42
CA SER A 21 -4.12 18.46 12.48
C SER A 21 -3.90 17.90 11.06
N PRO A 22 -2.74 18.10 10.43
CA PRO A 22 -2.47 17.54 9.09
C PRO A 22 -2.36 16.00 9.10
N ASP A 23 -2.26 15.39 10.29
CA ASP A 23 -2.17 13.93 10.46
C ASP A 23 -3.52 13.28 10.84
N ALA A 24 -4.58 14.07 11.05
CA ALA A 24 -5.93 13.57 11.29
C ALA A 24 -6.73 13.51 9.99
N HIS A 25 -6.26 12.72 9.03
CA HIS A 25 -7.14 12.28 7.95
C HIS A 25 -8.00 11.16 8.50
N ASP A 26 -9.28 11.44 8.71
CA ASP A 26 -10.31 10.43 8.95
C ASP A 26 -10.51 9.63 7.66
N LEU A 27 -9.54 8.75 7.36
CA LEU A 27 -9.54 7.87 6.18
C LEU A 27 -10.69 6.85 6.22
N ASP A 28 -11.35 6.74 7.37
CA ASP A 28 -12.56 5.93 7.58
C ASP A 28 -13.85 6.77 7.40
N SER A 29 -13.75 8.01 6.90
CA SER A 29 -14.92 8.82 6.60
C SER A 29 -15.76 8.16 5.51
N PRO A 30 -17.08 7.94 5.74
CA PRO A 30 -17.97 7.38 4.74
C PRO A 30 -18.07 8.25 3.48
N GLU A 31 -17.78 9.55 3.59
CA GLU A 31 -17.76 10.48 2.46
C GLU A 31 -16.57 10.19 1.51
N LEU A 32 -15.42 9.79 2.06
CA LEU A 32 -14.27 9.34 1.26
C LEU A 32 -14.57 8.00 0.58
N GLU A 33 -15.22 7.07 1.26
CA GLU A 33 -15.64 5.80 0.67
C GLU A 33 -16.58 6.01 -0.52
N VAL A 34 -17.55 6.92 -0.39
CA VAL A 34 -18.46 7.32 -1.48
C VAL A 34 -17.69 7.99 -2.63
N ALA A 35 -16.76 8.89 -2.33
CA ALA A 35 -15.96 9.55 -3.36
C ALA A 35 -15.07 8.56 -4.13
N PHE A 36 -14.42 7.60 -3.46
CA PHE A 36 -13.64 6.55 -4.10
C PHE A 36 -14.51 5.59 -4.90
N ALA A 37 -15.71 5.25 -4.41
CA ALA A 37 -16.66 4.42 -5.14
C ALA A 37 -17.16 5.11 -6.42
N GLN A 38 -17.47 6.41 -6.35
CA GLN A 38 -17.90 7.20 -7.51
C GLN A 38 -16.76 7.33 -8.53
N LEU A 39 -15.52 7.58 -8.07
CA LEU A 39 -14.35 7.62 -8.94
C LEU A 39 -14.12 6.28 -9.67
N ALA A 40 -14.36 5.16 -8.98
CA ALA A 40 -14.26 3.83 -9.58
C ALA A 40 -15.35 3.54 -10.63
N ILE A 41 -16.52 4.17 -10.50
CA ILE A 41 -17.62 4.09 -11.48
C ILE A 41 -17.31 4.97 -12.69
N ASP A 42 -16.85 6.19 -12.46
CA ASP A 42 -16.64 7.18 -13.53
C ASP A 42 -15.35 6.92 -14.32
N HIS A 43 -14.35 6.27 -13.71
CA HIS A 43 -13.06 5.96 -14.30
C HIS A 43 -12.67 4.49 -14.09
N PRO A 44 -13.39 3.53 -14.71
CA PRO A 44 -13.10 2.10 -14.56
C PRO A 44 -11.70 1.71 -15.06
N GLU A 45 -11.08 2.50 -15.95
CA GLU A 45 -9.71 2.34 -16.41
C GLU A 45 -8.64 2.73 -15.38
N ALA A 46 -8.96 3.65 -14.46
CA ALA A 46 -8.10 4.02 -13.35
C ALA A 46 -8.12 2.98 -12.21
N VAL A 47 -9.12 2.09 -12.24
CA VAL A 47 -9.27 0.95 -11.33
C VAL A 47 -8.83 -0.31 -12.07
N THR A 48 -7.56 -0.69 -11.97
CA THR A 48 -7.13 -1.95 -12.57
C THR A 48 -7.83 -3.12 -11.86
N PRO A 49 -8.77 -3.85 -12.50
CA PRO A 49 -9.29 -5.06 -11.89
C PRO A 49 -8.11 -6.02 -11.70
N GLY A 50 -8.06 -6.67 -10.53
CA GLY A 50 -7.15 -7.79 -10.33
C GLY A 50 -7.47 -8.85 -11.37
N LEU A 51 -6.73 -8.86 -12.48
CA LEU A 51 -6.92 -9.82 -13.55
C LEU A 51 -6.59 -11.21 -13.02
N ASP A 52 -7.66 -11.98 -12.78
CA ASP A 52 -7.68 -13.42 -12.88
C ASP A 52 -7.52 -13.78 -14.37
N THR A 53 -6.27 -13.86 -14.81
CA THR A 53 -5.93 -14.53 -16.06
C THR A 53 -5.08 -15.73 -15.76
N ASP A 54 -5.58 -16.89 -16.22
CA ASP A 54 -4.93 -18.19 -16.37
C ASP A 54 -3.60 -18.06 -17.13
N ALA A 55 -2.56 -17.58 -16.45
CA ALA A 55 -1.19 -17.87 -16.85
C ALA A 55 -0.91 -19.32 -16.43
N PRO A 56 -0.37 -20.17 -17.33
CA PRO A 56 -0.11 -21.56 -16.98
C PRO A 56 0.79 -21.62 -15.75
N ALA A 57 0.33 -22.33 -14.73
CA ALA A 57 1.09 -22.64 -13.54
C ALA A 57 2.35 -23.42 -13.95
N GLU A 58 3.49 -22.73 -14.11
CA GLU A 58 4.77 -23.41 -14.27
C GLU A 58 5.02 -24.30 -13.05
N PRO A 59 5.22 -25.61 -13.23
CA PRO A 59 5.43 -26.55 -12.15
C PRO A 59 6.86 -26.40 -11.61
N GLY A 60 7.00 -26.40 -10.30
CA GLY A 60 8.30 -26.52 -9.64
C GLY A 60 8.57 -25.37 -8.68
N LEU A 61 8.34 -25.64 -7.39
CA LEU A 61 8.86 -24.89 -6.25
C LEU A 61 10.40 -24.84 -6.34
N LYS A 62 10.94 -23.91 -7.12
CA LYS A 62 12.38 -23.62 -7.13
C LYS A 62 12.65 -22.79 -5.88
N THR A 63 13.30 -23.40 -4.89
CA THR A 63 14.04 -22.86 -3.73
C THR A 63 13.66 -21.44 -3.25
N PRO A 64 13.47 -21.19 -1.93
CA PRO A 64 13.20 -19.85 -1.39
C PRO A 64 14.11 -18.74 -1.94
N ALA A 65 15.35 -19.07 -2.32
CA ALA A 65 16.27 -18.18 -3.01
C ALA A 65 15.77 -17.64 -4.37
N ARG A 66 15.12 -18.44 -5.23
CA ARG A 66 14.60 -17.97 -6.53
C ARG A 66 13.38 -17.07 -6.35
N ALA A 67 12.50 -17.45 -5.43
CA ALA A 67 11.34 -16.63 -5.07
C ALA A 67 11.77 -15.26 -4.51
N ARG A 68 12.73 -15.27 -3.56
CA ARG A 68 13.36 -14.05 -3.04
C ARG A 68 14.00 -13.20 -4.14
N ARG A 69 14.78 -13.82 -5.04
CA ARG A 69 15.41 -13.10 -6.16
C ARG A 69 14.38 -12.45 -7.08
N ARG A 70 13.26 -13.12 -7.36
CA ARG A 70 12.16 -12.56 -8.17
C ARG A 70 11.52 -11.35 -7.49
N ILE A 71 11.26 -11.43 -6.18
CA ILE A 71 10.71 -10.30 -5.42
C ILE A 71 11.71 -9.14 -5.41
N ALA A 72 13.00 -9.39 -5.13
CA ALA A 72 14.02 -8.35 -5.16
C ALA A 72 14.09 -7.65 -6.53
N THR A 73 14.14 -8.41 -7.63
CA THR A 73 14.12 -7.83 -8.99
C THR A 73 12.85 -7.04 -9.29
N LEU A 74 11.69 -7.46 -8.76
CA LEU A 74 10.45 -6.69 -8.91
C LEU A 74 10.55 -5.36 -8.15
N LEU A 75 11.01 -5.40 -6.91
CA LEU A 75 11.15 -4.24 -6.05
C LEU A 75 12.14 -3.23 -6.65
N ASP A 76 13.32 -3.68 -7.10
CA ASP A 76 14.33 -2.84 -7.77
C ASP A 76 13.80 -2.15 -9.04
N ARG A 77 12.86 -2.79 -9.75
CA ARG A 77 12.24 -2.20 -10.97
C ARG A 77 11.13 -1.22 -10.66
N LEU A 78 10.45 -1.38 -9.52
CA LEU A 78 9.33 -0.54 -9.14
C LEU A 78 9.79 0.74 -8.45
N VAL A 79 10.87 0.65 -7.69
CA VAL A 79 11.43 1.80 -6.96
C VAL A 79 12.93 1.82 -7.13
N ASP A 80 13.47 2.97 -7.54
CA ASP A 80 14.92 3.20 -7.64
C ASP A 80 15.51 3.58 -6.27
N GLN A 81 15.15 2.80 -5.25
CA GLN A 81 15.54 3.03 -3.85
C GLN A 81 15.76 1.71 -3.14
N THR A 82 16.71 1.71 -2.19
CA THR A 82 16.92 0.55 -1.33
C THR A 82 15.73 0.38 -0.39
N ILE A 83 15.14 -0.81 -0.39
CA ILE A 83 14.04 -1.18 0.51
C ILE A 83 14.58 -2.05 1.64
N ALA A 84 14.34 -1.64 2.88
CA ALA A 84 14.65 -2.42 4.07
C ALA A 84 13.51 -3.34 4.49
N GLU A 85 12.26 -2.92 4.28
CA GLU A 85 11.07 -3.66 4.71
C GLU A 85 9.88 -3.39 3.79
N VAL A 86 9.10 -4.44 3.52
CA VAL A 86 7.80 -4.35 2.86
C VAL A 86 6.73 -4.72 3.88
N ARG A 87 5.85 -3.78 4.23
CA ARG A 87 4.70 -4.06 5.08
C ARG A 87 3.50 -4.39 4.21
N ILE A 88 2.84 -5.49 4.52
CA ILE A 88 1.58 -5.91 3.91
C ILE A 88 0.51 -5.96 4.99
N THR A 89 -0.57 -5.24 4.76
CA THR A 89 -1.73 -5.21 5.65
C THR A 89 -2.99 -5.55 4.86
N PRO A 90 -3.74 -6.60 5.23
CA PRO A 90 -5.05 -6.83 4.66
C PRO A 90 -6.02 -5.76 5.19
N ALA A 91 -6.70 -5.07 4.27
CA ALA A 91 -7.74 -4.09 4.58
C ALA A 91 -9.06 -4.57 3.99
N ARG A 92 -10.17 -4.40 4.72
CA ARG A 92 -11.51 -4.68 4.20
C ARG A 92 -12.12 -3.40 3.66
N VAL A 93 -12.58 -3.44 2.42
CA VAL A 93 -13.34 -2.37 1.77
C VAL A 93 -14.63 -2.98 1.27
N GLY A 94 -15.74 -2.68 1.94
CA GLY A 94 -17.01 -3.40 1.79
C GLY A 94 -16.83 -4.91 1.96
N THR A 95 -17.19 -5.69 0.93
CA THR A 95 -17.08 -7.16 0.92
C THR A 95 -15.72 -7.67 0.43
N ARG A 96 -14.83 -6.78 -0.02
CA ARG A 96 -13.54 -7.15 -0.62
C ARG A 96 -12.41 -6.98 0.40
N THR A 97 -11.42 -7.86 0.31
CA THR A 97 -10.15 -7.71 1.03
C THR A 97 -9.08 -7.22 0.06
N LEU A 98 -8.53 -6.05 0.33
CA LEU A 98 -7.41 -5.45 -0.39
C LEU A 98 -6.12 -5.69 0.40
N MET A 99 -4.98 -5.71 -0.31
CA MET A 99 -3.67 -5.77 0.30
C MET A 99 -3.00 -4.41 0.18
N CYS A 100 -2.93 -3.69 1.30
CA CYS A 100 -2.17 -2.46 1.40
C CYS A 100 -0.68 -2.80 1.51
N VAL A 101 0.14 -2.16 0.67
CA VAL A 101 1.58 -2.34 0.64
C VAL A 101 2.23 -1.02 0.99
N MET A 102 3.15 -1.04 1.96
CA MET A 102 4.01 0.08 2.29
C MET A 102 5.47 -0.37 2.18
N LEU A 103 6.30 0.44 1.53
CA LEU A 103 7.72 0.20 1.38
C LEU A 103 8.48 1.12 2.34
N LEU A 104 9.46 0.59 3.05
CA LEU A 104 10.28 1.36 3.97
C LEU A 104 11.74 1.33 3.56
N SER A 105 12.37 2.50 3.55
CA SER A 105 13.81 2.66 3.38
C SER A 105 14.58 2.15 4.63
N PRO A 106 15.91 1.99 4.56
CA PRO A 106 16.75 1.74 5.73
C PRO A 106 16.58 2.80 6.83
N ALA A 107 16.27 4.05 6.47
CA ALA A 107 15.98 5.13 7.41
C ALA A 107 14.55 5.06 7.99
N ARG A 108 13.79 4.00 7.70
CA ARG A 108 12.39 3.81 8.10
C ARG A 108 11.43 4.88 7.57
N THR A 109 11.80 5.54 6.48
CA THR A 109 10.92 6.46 5.76
C THR A 109 10.09 5.69 4.74
N GLU A 110 8.85 6.11 4.53
CA GLU A 110 8.01 5.55 3.49
C GLU A 110 8.58 5.85 2.10
N ILE A 111 8.61 4.83 1.24
CA ILE A 111 8.97 4.94 -0.16
C ILE A 111 7.66 4.90 -0.97
N PRO A 112 7.35 5.94 -1.76
CA PRO A 112 6.15 5.95 -2.59
C PRO A 112 6.10 4.75 -3.52
N VAL A 113 4.96 4.06 -3.51
CA VAL A 113 4.71 2.94 -4.42
C VAL A 113 4.03 3.48 -5.68
N PRO A 114 4.55 3.23 -6.89
CA PRO A 114 3.92 3.69 -8.12
C PRO A 114 2.53 3.04 -8.29
N HIS A 115 1.66 3.67 -9.08
CA HIS A 115 0.32 3.17 -9.34
C HIS A 115 0.34 1.71 -9.83
N GLY A 116 -0.51 0.86 -9.23
CA GLY A 116 -0.55 -0.59 -9.48
C GLY A 116 0.62 -1.40 -8.89
N GLY A 117 1.64 -0.74 -8.31
CA GLY A 117 2.78 -1.39 -7.67
C GLY A 117 2.37 -2.26 -6.48
N SER A 118 1.44 -1.81 -5.64
CA SER A 118 0.94 -2.55 -4.47
C SER A 118 0.30 -3.88 -4.86
N ALA A 119 -0.50 -3.91 -5.93
CA ALA A 119 -1.10 -5.15 -6.45
C ALA A 119 -0.02 -6.12 -6.99
N LYS A 120 0.98 -5.61 -7.71
CA LYS A 120 2.09 -6.43 -8.23
C LYS A 120 2.92 -7.02 -7.10
N ILE A 121 3.28 -6.22 -6.10
CA ILE A 121 4.08 -6.62 -4.95
C ILE A 121 3.33 -7.65 -4.11
N SER A 122 2.07 -7.37 -3.73
CA SER A 122 1.27 -8.30 -2.93
C SER A 122 1.03 -9.65 -3.65
N LYS A 123 0.74 -9.62 -4.96
CA LYS A 123 0.62 -10.85 -5.78
C LYS A 123 1.92 -11.64 -5.79
N ALA A 124 3.06 -10.97 -6.05
CA ALA A 124 4.36 -11.63 -6.08
C ALA A 124 4.73 -12.27 -4.73
N LEU A 125 4.49 -11.57 -3.61
CA LEU A 125 4.74 -12.08 -2.26
C LEU A 125 3.85 -13.29 -1.93
N ARG A 126 2.56 -13.23 -2.24
CA ARG A 126 1.63 -14.35 -2.08
C ARG A 126 2.02 -15.58 -2.89
N THR A 127 2.43 -15.38 -4.15
CA THR A 127 2.91 -16.48 -5.01
C THR A 127 4.21 -17.08 -4.48
N ALA A 128 5.12 -16.25 -3.97
CA ALA A 128 6.40 -16.68 -3.42
C ALA A 128 6.28 -17.41 -2.07
N LEU A 129 5.30 -17.02 -1.25
CA LEU A 129 5.12 -17.49 0.13
C LEU A 129 3.68 -18.01 0.31
N PRO A 130 3.28 -19.10 -0.38
CA PRO A 130 1.89 -19.57 -0.40
C PRO A 130 1.40 -20.12 0.95
N LYS A 131 2.32 -20.43 1.87
CA LYS A 131 2.02 -20.94 3.21
C LYS A 131 1.88 -19.83 4.27
N ALA A 132 2.10 -18.58 3.91
CA ALA A 132 1.97 -17.45 4.82
C ALA A 132 0.49 -17.17 5.13
N ASP A 133 0.23 -16.70 6.34
CA ASP A 133 -1.12 -16.30 6.76
C ASP A 133 -1.42 -14.86 6.31
N TRP A 134 -1.97 -14.71 5.10
CA TRP A 134 -2.31 -13.42 4.53
C TRP A 134 -3.56 -12.77 5.15
N THR A 135 -4.18 -13.41 6.16
CA THR A 135 -5.28 -12.80 6.91
C THR A 135 -4.80 -11.84 8.00
N VAL A 136 -3.49 -11.84 8.28
CA VAL A 136 -2.85 -10.93 9.24
C VAL A 136 -1.87 -9.97 8.56
N ALA A 137 -1.62 -8.84 9.21
CA ALA A 137 -0.58 -7.92 8.78
C ALA A 137 0.82 -8.55 8.97
N GLN A 138 1.71 -8.30 8.03
CA GLN A 138 3.04 -8.92 7.98
C GLN A 138 4.10 -7.94 7.47
N ASN A 139 5.34 -8.15 7.92
CA ASN A 139 6.53 -7.47 7.43
C ASN A 139 7.40 -8.49 6.70
N TYR A 140 7.75 -8.18 5.46
CA TYR A 140 8.70 -8.94 4.65
C TYR A 140 10.03 -8.19 4.59
N ASN A 141 11.12 -8.89 4.90
CA ASN A 141 12.47 -8.38 4.74
C ASN A 141 13.05 -8.87 3.39
N PRO A 142 13.29 -7.99 2.39
CA PRO A 142 13.80 -8.41 1.08
C PRO A 142 15.20 -9.03 1.12
N ALA A 143 16.03 -8.61 2.09
CA ALA A 143 17.41 -9.08 2.21
C ALA A 143 17.47 -10.52 2.74
N THR A 144 16.72 -10.81 3.80
CA THR A 144 16.71 -12.15 4.42
C THR A 144 15.70 -13.08 3.74
N GLY A 145 14.60 -12.52 3.22
CA GLY A 145 13.43 -13.25 2.74
C GLY A 145 12.49 -13.67 3.88
N GLU A 146 12.72 -13.18 5.10
CA GLU A 146 11.89 -13.50 6.25
C GLU A 146 10.57 -12.74 6.21
N LEU A 147 9.55 -13.39 6.76
CA LEU A 147 8.22 -12.87 6.91
C LEU A 147 7.84 -12.95 8.37
N THR A 148 7.55 -11.81 8.98
CA THR A 148 7.18 -11.72 10.39
C THR A 148 5.80 -11.10 10.50
N ARG A 149 5.05 -11.46 11.54
CA ARG A 149 3.76 -10.82 11.79
C ARG A 149 3.99 -9.38 12.24
N HIS A 150 3.32 -8.45 11.58
CA HIS A 150 3.29 -7.06 11.99
C HIS A 150 2.28 -6.92 13.13
N LEU A 151 2.75 -6.67 14.35
CA LEU A 151 1.89 -6.30 15.47
C LEU A 151 1.70 -4.79 15.44
N PHE A 152 0.52 -4.35 15.01
CA PHE A 152 0.07 -2.99 15.33
C PHE A 152 -0.24 -2.99 16.83
N ALA A 153 0.53 -2.26 17.63
CA ALA A 153 0.01 -1.83 18.91
C ALA A 153 -1.12 -0.86 18.56
N ILE A 154 -2.38 -1.32 18.66
CA ILE A 154 -3.52 -0.41 18.54
C ILE A 154 -3.28 0.67 19.60
N PRO A 155 -3.12 1.95 19.22
CA PRO A 155 -2.94 3.02 20.19
C PRO A 155 -4.04 2.93 21.25
N ALA A 156 -3.71 3.11 22.53
CA ALA A 156 -4.69 2.94 23.62
C ALA A 156 -5.95 3.80 23.42
N CYS A 157 -5.83 4.94 22.73
CA CYS A 157 -6.96 5.79 22.35
C CYS A 157 -7.97 5.15 21.40
N LEU A 158 -7.56 4.14 20.61
CA LEU A 158 -8.41 3.37 19.70
C LEU A 158 -8.84 2.01 20.28
N GLN A 159 -8.39 1.65 21.48
CA GLN A 159 -8.70 0.36 22.13
C GLN A 159 -10.07 0.31 22.84
N GLY A 160 -10.98 1.25 22.57
CA GLY A 160 -12.33 1.20 23.14
C GLY A 160 -12.40 1.61 24.61
N GLY A 161 -11.73 2.71 24.97
CA GLY A 161 -11.90 3.41 26.25
C GLY A 161 -12.84 4.61 26.14
N ALA A 162 -13.98 4.47 25.43
CA ALA A 162 -15.10 5.37 25.66
C ALA A 162 -15.73 4.97 27.00
N ARG A 163 -15.49 5.80 28.03
CA ARG A 163 -16.24 5.77 29.28
C ARG A 163 -17.72 6.05 29.02
#